data_AF-A0A7Z9ZGT6-F1
#
_entry.id   AF-A0A7Z9ZGT6-F1
#
_cell.length_a   1.000
_cell.length_b   1.000
_cell.length_c   1.000
_cell.angle_alpha   90.00
_cell.angle_beta   90.00
_cell.angle_gamma   90.00
#
_symmetry.space_group_name_H-M   'P 1'
#
loop_
_entity.id
_entity.type
_entity.pdbx_description
1 polymer ?
#
loop_
_entity_poly.entity_id
_entity_poly.type
_entity_poly.pdbx_seq_one_letter_code
_entity_poly.pdbx_strand_id
1 'polypeptide(L)'
;FGFSNFPLWVLLFAAWCTLLAIGGPLVVVRHWLEKFAVWLVYGTSIYLTYYLFAHYDVGALLRQAGTGELPFWLAVDLVIAMPISWMPLVADYNRFARNSGQAFWGTYLGYFVANVWFYALGALFVLALGTGDLIPAIMAVTGGWAALILILVDETDNAFADIYSAAVSSQNILPRTRQLWLAVAVGAICFVLAATVPIAQYESFLLLIGSVFVPLFGVLAADYFILRGRRYDVAELYRAGGAYWYQRGVNGLAVLAWALGIIIYHAVARWLPWLGASVPSFLAALVLYLILARVGARALRPSGERAG
;
A
#
# COMPACT_ATOMS: atom_id res chain seq x y z
N PHE A 1 -35.70 1.21 -0.65
CA PHE A 1 -35.14 1.87 -1.85
C PHE A 1 -34.46 0.79 -2.70
N GLY A 2 -34.95 0.52 -3.91
CA GLY A 2 -34.56 -0.63 -4.75
C GLY A 2 -33.82 -0.26 -6.03
N PHE A 3 -33.20 0.91 -6.10
CA PHE A 3 -32.41 1.33 -7.25
C PHE A 3 -30.97 0.81 -7.10
N SER A 4 -30.60 -0.20 -7.90
CA SER A 4 -29.24 -0.74 -7.99
C SER A 4 -28.70 -0.50 -9.40
N ASN A 5 -27.76 0.44 -9.53
CA ASN A 5 -27.04 0.70 -10.78
C ASN A 5 -25.57 0.95 -10.46
N PHE A 6 -24.80 -0.14 -10.37
CA PHE A 6 -23.40 -0.11 -9.99
C PHE A 6 -22.55 0.81 -10.89
N PRO A 7 -22.61 0.73 -12.24
CA PRO A 7 -21.83 1.63 -13.09
C PRO A 7 -22.14 3.12 -12.87
N LEU A 8 -23.40 3.47 -12.62
CA LEU A 8 -23.78 4.84 -12.30
C LEU A 8 -23.16 5.30 -10.98
N TRP A 9 -23.21 4.48 -9.93
CA TRP A 9 -22.59 4.82 -8.66
C TRP A 9 -21.07 4.98 -8.78
N VAL A 10 -20.41 4.08 -9.51
CA VAL A 10 -18.96 4.19 -9.79
C VAL A 10 -18.64 5.49 -10.54
N LEU A 11 -19.46 5.87 -11.53
CA LEU A 11 -19.27 7.13 -12.26
C LEU A 11 -19.43 8.35 -11.34
N LEU A 12 -20.48 8.36 -10.51
CA LEU A 12 -20.76 9.47 -9.60
C LEU A 12 -19.61 9.67 -8.60
N PHE A 13 -19.15 8.59 -7.95
CA PHE A 13 -18.04 8.68 -6.99
C PHE A 13 -16.71 9.01 -7.68
N ALA A 14 -16.40 8.42 -8.83
CA ALA A 14 -15.18 8.75 -9.56
C ALA A 14 -15.17 10.21 -10.01
N ALA A 15 -16.29 10.73 -10.51
CA ALA A 15 -16.44 12.14 -10.86
C ALA A 15 -16.29 13.04 -9.63
N TRP A 16 -16.92 12.67 -8.51
CA TRP A 16 -16.80 13.40 -7.25
C TRP A 16 -15.36 13.46 -6.73
N CYS A 17 -14.67 12.31 -6.63
CA CYS A 17 -13.26 12.26 -6.22
C CYS A 17 -12.35 13.07 -7.16
N THR A 18 -12.62 13.02 -8.47
CA THR A 18 -11.88 13.81 -9.47
C THR A 18 -12.09 15.31 -9.29
N LEU A 19 -13.34 15.75 -9.03
CA LEU A 19 -13.65 17.16 -8.76
C LEU A 19 -12.95 17.65 -7.49
N LEU A 20 -12.93 16.84 -6.44
CA LEU A 20 -12.19 17.14 -5.20
C LEU A 20 -10.68 17.25 -5.46
N ALA A 21 -10.10 16.32 -6.24
CA ALA A 21 -8.70 16.37 -6.63
C ALA A 21 -8.36 17.64 -7.42
N ILE A 22 -9.26 18.09 -8.29
CA ILE A 22 -9.11 19.35 -9.05
C ILE A 22 -9.15 20.58 -8.12
N GLY A 23 -10.08 20.59 -7.15
CA GLY A 23 -10.20 21.66 -6.16
C GLY A 23 -8.97 21.79 -5.24
N GLY A 24 -8.23 20.69 -5.08
CA GLY A 24 -6.95 20.64 -4.40
C GLY A 24 -7.05 20.55 -2.87
N PRO A 25 -5.91 20.32 -2.19
CA PRO A 25 -5.88 19.95 -0.78
C PRO A 25 -6.44 21.03 0.16
N LEU A 26 -6.31 22.31 -0.21
CA LEU A 26 -6.71 23.44 0.64
C LEU A 26 -8.23 23.57 0.82
N VAL A 27 -9.03 23.05 -0.11
CA VAL A 27 -10.51 23.07 -0.03
C VAL A 27 -11.02 21.91 0.85
N VAL A 28 -10.38 20.74 0.76
CA VAL A 28 -10.86 19.49 1.39
C VAL A 28 -10.26 19.27 2.78
N VAL A 29 -8.94 19.48 2.95
CA VAL A 29 -8.21 19.17 4.19
C VAL A 29 -8.48 20.21 5.28
N ARG A 30 -8.57 21.50 4.92
CA ARG A 30 -8.53 22.61 5.90
C ARG A 30 -9.83 22.83 6.67
N HIS A 31 -10.96 22.27 6.21
CA HIS A 31 -12.28 22.53 6.82
C HIS A 31 -13.07 21.28 7.23
N TRP A 32 -12.79 20.09 6.69
CA TRP A 32 -13.67 18.92 6.86
C TRP A 32 -12.97 17.71 7.51
N LEU A 33 -11.78 17.34 7.04
CA LEU A 33 -11.12 16.08 7.43
C LEU A 33 -10.46 16.09 8.82
N GLU A 34 -9.69 17.12 9.17
CA GLU A 34 -8.92 17.14 10.42
C GLU A 34 -9.78 17.19 11.70
N LYS A 35 -11.06 17.58 11.59
CA LYS A 35 -11.91 17.84 12.78
C LYS A 35 -13.07 16.86 12.97
N PHE A 36 -13.52 16.15 11.93
CA PHE A 36 -14.76 15.39 12.02
C PHE A 36 -14.64 13.92 11.57
N ALA A 37 -13.99 13.65 10.43
CA ALA A 37 -13.94 12.30 9.84
C ALA A 37 -13.26 11.27 10.77
N VAL A 38 -12.10 11.61 11.34
CA VAL A 38 -11.38 10.72 12.26
C VAL A 38 -12.23 10.34 13.49
N TRP A 39 -12.92 11.31 14.10
CA TRP A 39 -13.78 11.06 15.25
C TRP A 39 -15.02 10.24 14.90
N LEU A 40 -15.54 10.45 13.70
CA LEU A 40 -16.66 9.71 13.18
C LEU A 40 -16.28 8.23 12.96
N VAL A 41 -15.14 7.96 12.32
CA VAL A 41 -14.62 6.60 12.15
C VAL A 41 -14.37 5.93 13.49
N TYR A 42 -13.74 6.62 14.46
CA TYR A 42 -13.57 6.08 15.80
C TYR A 42 -14.92 5.78 16.48
N GLY A 43 -15.88 6.69 16.40
CA GLY A 43 -17.21 6.51 16.97
C GLY A 43 -17.93 5.32 16.37
N THR A 44 -17.94 5.20 15.04
CA THR A 44 -18.55 4.07 14.33
C THR A 44 -17.83 2.76 14.65
N SER A 45 -16.49 2.75 14.71
CA SER A 45 -15.71 1.55 15.01
C SER A 45 -15.92 1.06 16.44
N ILE A 46 -15.99 1.99 17.41
CA ILE A 46 -16.33 1.67 18.81
C ILE A 46 -17.76 1.14 18.88
N TYR A 47 -18.72 1.77 18.19
CA TYR A 47 -20.10 1.30 18.13
C TYR A 47 -20.20 -0.12 17.56
N LEU A 48 -19.55 -0.39 16.42
CA LEU A 48 -19.53 -1.71 15.79
C LEU A 48 -18.85 -2.76 16.68
N THR A 49 -17.77 -2.38 17.37
CA THR A 49 -17.11 -3.24 18.36
C THR A 49 -18.08 -3.58 19.49
N TYR A 50 -18.71 -2.57 20.11
CA TYR A 50 -19.71 -2.78 21.14
C TYR A 50 -20.86 -3.67 20.65
N TYR A 51 -21.41 -3.39 19.46
CA TYR A 51 -22.49 -4.16 18.88
C TYR A 51 -22.12 -5.63 18.75
N LEU A 52 -20.92 -5.91 18.24
CA LEU A 52 -20.41 -7.26 18.07
C LEU A 52 -20.36 -8.02 19.40
N PHE A 53 -19.76 -7.43 20.45
CA PHE A 53 -19.68 -8.04 21.77
C PHE A 53 -21.03 -8.15 22.49
N ALA A 54 -21.98 -7.26 22.20
CA ALA A 54 -23.31 -7.25 22.81
C ALA A 54 -24.27 -8.27 22.17
N HIS A 55 -24.10 -8.60 20.88
CA HIS A 55 -25.05 -9.42 20.12
C HIS A 55 -24.50 -10.80 19.72
N TYR A 56 -23.18 -11.02 19.79
CA TYR A 56 -22.56 -12.28 19.38
C TYR A 56 -21.61 -12.82 20.45
N ASP A 57 -21.49 -14.15 20.51
CA ASP A 57 -20.49 -14.81 21.36
C ASP A 57 -19.12 -14.78 20.67
N VAL A 58 -18.41 -13.66 20.85
CA VAL A 58 -17.04 -13.47 20.32
C VAL A 58 -16.09 -14.57 20.79
N GLY A 59 -16.27 -15.09 22.01
CA GLY A 59 -15.45 -16.18 22.54
C GLY A 59 -15.65 -17.49 21.80
N ALA A 60 -16.87 -17.78 21.32
CA ALA A 60 -17.13 -18.90 20.43
C ALA A 60 -16.54 -18.67 19.03
N LEU A 61 -16.71 -17.47 18.46
CA LEU A 61 -16.17 -17.12 17.14
C LEU A 61 -14.65 -17.25 17.07
N LEU A 62 -13.93 -16.80 18.11
CA LEU A 62 -12.47 -16.93 18.18
C LEU A 62 -11.97 -18.38 18.31
N ARG A 63 -12.83 -19.31 18.74
CA ARG A 63 -12.51 -20.73 18.86
C ARG A 63 -12.94 -21.54 17.64
N GLN A 64 -13.59 -20.91 16.66
CA GLN A 64 -14.01 -21.59 15.44
C GLN A 64 -12.78 -22.06 14.66
N ALA A 65 -12.80 -23.32 14.23
CA ALA A 65 -11.73 -23.85 13.41
C ALA A 65 -11.72 -23.18 12.03
N GLY A 66 -10.54 -22.79 11.55
CA GLY A 66 -10.37 -22.28 10.19
C GLY A 66 -10.60 -23.39 9.15
N THR A 67 -11.02 -22.99 7.95
CA THR A 67 -11.26 -23.93 6.83
C THR A 67 -9.98 -24.56 6.29
N GLY A 68 -8.83 -23.92 6.51
CA GLY A 68 -7.52 -24.36 6.01
C GLY A 68 -7.32 -24.13 4.51
N GLU A 69 -8.26 -23.45 3.85
CA GLU A 69 -8.22 -23.19 2.41
C GLU A 69 -7.08 -22.24 2.01
N LEU A 70 -6.80 -21.24 2.85
CA LEU A 70 -5.71 -20.28 2.64
C LEU A 70 -4.53 -20.59 3.58
N PRO A 71 -3.33 -20.89 3.03
CA PRO A 71 -2.14 -21.07 3.85
C PRO A 71 -1.81 -19.81 4.65
N PHE A 72 -1.41 -19.99 5.92
CA PHE A 72 -1.13 -18.88 6.84
C PHE A 72 -0.15 -17.85 6.26
N TRP A 73 0.96 -18.30 5.68
CA TRP A 73 1.98 -17.39 5.15
C TRP A 73 1.55 -16.66 3.87
N LEU A 74 0.66 -17.26 3.08
CA LEU A 74 0.03 -16.55 1.96
C LEU A 74 -0.93 -15.47 2.49
N ALA A 75 -1.68 -15.75 3.56
CA ALA A 75 -2.49 -14.73 4.23
C ALA A 75 -1.62 -13.58 4.78
N VAL A 76 -0.45 -13.89 5.34
CA VAL A 76 0.53 -12.88 5.78
C VAL A 76 1.03 -12.04 4.61
N ASP A 77 1.27 -12.62 3.43
CA ASP A 77 1.65 -11.83 2.24
C ASP A 77 0.57 -10.82 1.83
N LEU A 78 -0.71 -11.21 1.89
CA LEU A 78 -1.82 -10.31 1.60
C LEU A 78 -1.88 -9.15 2.59
N VAL A 79 -1.63 -9.43 3.87
CA VAL A 79 -1.54 -8.41 4.93
C VAL A 79 -0.33 -7.49 4.72
N ILE A 80 0.79 -7.99 4.20
CA ILE A 80 2.00 -7.19 3.91
C ILE A 80 1.80 -6.31 2.68
N ALA A 81 1.09 -6.81 1.66
CA ALA A 81 0.92 -6.12 0.37
C ALA A 81 0.28 -4.73 0.50
N MET A 82 -0.60 -4.54 1.47
CA MET A 82 -1.25 -3.25 1.71
C MET A 82 -0.27 -2.19 2.27
N PRO A 83 0.37 -2.35 3.44
CA PRO A 83 1.31 -1.36 3.98
C PRO A 83 2.52 -1.09 3.08
N ILE A 84 2.98 -2.10 2.33
CA ILE A 84 4.22 -1.98 1.57
C ILE A 84 4.09 -0.99 0.40
N SER A 85 2.90 -0.84 -0.19
CA SER A 85 2.67 0.15 -1.25
C SER A 85 2.73 1.60 -0.75
N TRP A 86 2.50 1.81 0.55
CA TRP A 86 2.50 3.13 1.19
C TRP A 86 3.89 3.57 1.68
N MET A 87 4.94 2.75 1.52
CA MET A 87 6.27 3.11 2.04
C MET A 87 6.80 4.47 1.54
N PRO A 88 6.70 4.84 0.25
CA PRO A 88 7.17 6.15 -0.20
C PRO A 88 6.53 7.29 0.59
N LEU A 89 5.24 7.15 0.89
CA LEU A 89 4.49 8.11 1.70
C LEU A 89 4.97 8.14 3.16
N VAL A 90 5.28 6.98 3.75
CA VAL A 90 5.87 6.89 5.09
C VAL A 90 7.18 7.69 5.18
N ALA A 91 8.01 7.65 4.14
CA ALA A 91 9.24 8.45 4.09
C ALA A 91 8.95 9.97 4.05
N ASP A 92 7.92 10.38 3.31
CA ASP A 92 7.51 11.78 3.19
C ASP A 92 7.04 12.39 4.51
N TYR A 93 6.31 11.65 5.34
CA TYR A 93 5.89 12.11 6.67
C TYR A 93 7.03 12.04 7.69
N ASN A 94 7.83 10.96 7.64
CA ASN A 94 8.91 10.75 8.59
C ASN A 94 10.08 11.75 8.45
N ARG A 95 10.18 12.48 7.33
CA ARG A 95 11.14 13.59 7.19
C ARG A 95 10.96 14.69 8.24
N PHE A 96 9.74 14.84 8.78
CA PHE A 96 9.40 15.85 9.78
C PHE A 96 9.53 15.31 11.22
N ALA A 97 9.86 14.03 11.39
CA ALA A 97 10.04 13.43 12.70
C ALA A 97 11.32 13.95 13.36
N ARG A 98 11.27 14.13 14.69
CA ARG A 98 12.41 14.65 15.48
C ARG A 98 13.60 13.69 15.51
N ASN A 99 13.35 12.38 15.47
CA ASN A 99 14.36 11.34 15.39
C ASN A 99 13.79 10.04 14.82
N SER A 100 14.68 9.16 14.33
CA SER A 100 14.32 7.90 13.67
C SER A 100 13.61 6.90 14.59
N GLY A 101 13.88 6.92 15.90
CA GLY A 101 13.23 6.02 16.86
C GLY A 101 11.75 6.36 17.08
N GLN A 102 11.44 7.65 17.24
CA GLN A 102 10.06 8.13 17.34
C GLN A 102 9.31 7.94 16.02
N ALA A 103 9.97 8.18 14.88
CA ALA A 103 9.41 7.87 13.57
C ALA A 103 9.01 6.39 13.47
N PHE A 104 9.93 5.47 13.81
CA PHE A 104 9.68 4.04 13.76
C PHE A 104 8.53 3.61 14.68
N TRP A 105 8.61 3.93 15.97
CA TRP A 105 7.60 3.48 16.94
C TRP A 105 6.25 4.14 16.75
N GLY A 106 6.22 5.43 16.35
CA GLY A 106 4.99 6.13 16.03
C GLY A 106 4.26 5.50 14.85
N THR A 107 4.97 5.27 13.74
CA THR A 107 4.40 4.58 12.58
C THR A 107 4.01 3.14 12.91
N TYR A 108 4.88 2.38 13.59
CA TYR A 108 4.63 0.98 13.90
C TYR A 108 3.40 0.80 14.81
N LEU A 109 3.35 1.49 15.95
CA LEU A 109 2.25 1.34 16.91
C LEU A 109 0.93 1.85 16.34
N GLY A 110 0.94 3.01 15.67
CA GLY A 110 -0.27 3.56 15.05
C GLY A 110 -0.86 2.60 14.02
N TYR A 111 -0.02 2.09 13.12
CA TYR A 111 -0.46 1.17 12.08
C TYR A 111 -0.84 -0.20 12.63
N PHE A 112 -0.07 -0.75 13.57
CA PHE A 112 -0.33 -2.04 14.20
C PHE A 112 -1.67 -2.06 14.93
N VAL A 113 -1.94 -1.07 15.79
CA VAL A 113 -3.19 -1.01 16.56
C VAL A 113 -4.39 -0.89 15.64
N ALA A 114 -4.32 -0.01 14.63
CA ALA A 114 -5.40 0.15 13.66
C ALA A 114 -5.65 -1.14 12.88
N ASN A 115 -4.61 -1.75 12.29
CA ASN A 115 -4.78 -2.94 11.46
C ASN A 115 -5.32 -4.13 12.27
N VAL A 116 -4.78 -4.39 13.46
CA VAL A 116 -5.28 -5.47 14.32
C VAL A 116 -6.74 -5.25 14.67
N TRP A 117 -7.14 -4.01 15.02
CA TRP A 117 -8.52 -3.71 15.38
C TRP A 117 -9.48 -3.87 14.20
N PHE A 118 -9.19 -3.24 13.05
CA PHE A 118 -10.08 -3.27 11.89
C PHE A 118 -10.14 -4.64 11.23
N TYR A 119 -9.02 -5.39 11.14
CA TYR A 119 -9.03 -6.75 10.63
C TYR A 119 -9.77 -7.71 11.55
N ALA A 120 -9.59 -7.58 12.87
CA ALA A 120 -10.36 -8.40 13.82
C ALA A 120 -11.87 -8.10 13.71
N LEU A 121 -12.26 -6.82 13.64
CA LEU A 121 -13.65 -6.44 13.44
C LEU A 121 -14.23 -7.04 12.16
N GLY A 122 -13.55 -6.86 11.02
CA GLY A 122 -13.99 -7.39 9.73
C GLY A 122 -14.14 -8.91 9.75
N ALA A 123 -13.12 -9.62 10.24
CA ALA A 123 -13.14 -11.08 10.36
C ALA A 123 -14.27 -11.58 11.27
N LEU A 124 -14.47 -10.94 12.43
CA LEU A 124 -15.51 -11.34 13.36
C LEU A 124 -16.92 -11.08 12.83
N PHE A 125 -17.16 -9.99 12.09
CA PHE A 125 -18.46 -9.76 11.45
C PHE A 125 -18.77 -10.79 10.35
N VAL A 126 -17.79 -11.09 9.51
CA VAL A 126 -17.88 -12.14 8.46
C VAL A 126 -18.22 -13.48 9.11
N LEU A 127 -17.54 -13.85 10.20
CA LEU A 127 -17.80 -15.10 10.94
C LEU A 127 -19.18 -15.09 11.63
N ALA A 128 -19.53 -13.99 12.30
CA ALA A 128 -20.78 -13.84 13.05
C ALA A 128 -22.03 -13.97 12.16
N LEU A 129 -21.94 -13.46 10.93
CA LEU A 129 -23.06 -13.40 9.98
C LEU A 129 -23.01 -14.52 8.94
N GLY A 130 -21.92 -15.29 8.90
CA GLY A 130 -21.74 -16.40 7.96
C GLY A 130 -21.70 -15.95 6.50
N THR A 131 -21.25 -14.72 6.23
CA THR A 131 -21.16 -14.16 4.88
C THR A 131 -19.70 -14.05 4.46
N GLY A 132 -19.40 -14.28 3.17
CA GLY A 132 -18.06 -14.01 2.60
C GLY A 132 -17.86 -12.54 2.20
N ASP A 133 -18.91 -11.73 2.31
CA ASP A 133 -18.90 -10.31 1.94
C ASP A 133 -19.21 -9.44 3.16
N LEU A 134 -18.34 -8.45 3.37
CA LEU A 134 -18.41 -7.53 4.49
C LEU A 134 -19.55 -6.51 4.35
N ILE A 135 -19.92 -6.12 3.12
CA ILE A 135 -20.96 -5.09 2.91
C ILE A 135 -22.33 -5.61 3.38
N PRO A 136 -22.81 -6.79 2.95
CA PRO A 136 -24.03 -7.38 3.49
C PRO A 136 -23.95 -7.65 5.00
N ALA A 137 -22.77 -8.03 5.51
CA ALA A 137 -22.57 -8.25 6.93
C ALA A 137 -22.84 -6.96 7.74
N ILE A 138 -22.19 -5.85 7.36
CA ILE A 138 -22.41 -4.57 8.04
C ILE A 138 -23.86 -4.11 7.84
N MET A 139 -24.46 -4.29 6.65
CA MET A 139 -25.87 -3.93 6.43
C MET A 139 -26.87 -4.65 7.34
N ALA A 140 -26.56 -5.86 7.78
CA ALA A 140 -27.41 -6.65 8.69
C ALA A 140 -27.41 -6.10 10.13
N VAL A 141 -26.40 -5.30 10.50
CA VAL A 141 -26.27 -4.68 11.82
C VAL A 141 -27.24 -3.50 11.95
N THR A 142 -27.85 -3.34 13.13
CA THR A 142 -28.67 -2.15 13.41
C THR A 142 -27.82 -0.88 13.24
N GLY A 143 -28.25 0.05 12.39
CA GLY A 143 -27.46 1.25 12.08
C GLY A 143 -26.26 1.02 11.16
N GLY A 144 -26.05 -0.21 10.65
CA GLY A 144 -24.95 -0.53 9.74
C GLY A 144 -25.00 0.19 8.40
N TRP A 145 -26.19 0.54 7.91
CA TRP A 145 -26.34 1.41 6.74
C TRP A 145 -25.72 2.80 6.95
N ALA A 146 -25.81 3.35 8.17
CA ALA A 146 -25.19 4.62 8.50
C ALA A 146 -23.67 4.43 8.56
N ALA A 147 -23.19 3.35 9.20
CA ALA A 147 -21.76 3.02 9.22
C ALA A 147 -21.17 2.94 7.80
N LEU A 148 -21.85 2.28 6.85
CA LEU A 148 -21.39 2.19 5.47
C LEU A 148 -21.40 3.53 4.73
N ILE A 149 -22.38 4.40 4.97
CA ILE A 149 -22.35 5.77 4.41
C ILE A 149 -21.17 6.55 4.97
N LEU A 150 -20.90 6.43 6.28
CA LEU A 150 -19.80 7.12 6.92
C LEU A 150 -18.45 6.61 6.40
N ILE A 151 -18.27 5.29 6.26
CA ILE A 151 -17.08 4.68 5.65
C ILE A 151 -16.94 5.13 4.19
N LEU A 152 -18.02 5.18 3.41
CA LEU A 152 -17.97 5.60 2.02
C LEU A 152 -17.56 7.07 1.86
N VAL A 153 -18.04 7.93 2.78
CA VAL A 153 -17.64 9.33 2.85
C VAL A 153 -16.20 9.50 3.31
N ASP A 154 -15.75 8.67 4.25
CA ASP A 154 -14.35 8.59 4.68
C ASP A 154 -13.48 8.21 3.48
N GLU A 155 -13.68 7.04 2.85
CA GLU A 155 -12.86 6.53 1.74
C GLU A 155 -12.83 7.40 0.48
N THR A 156 -13.77 8.33 0.34
CA THR A 156 -13.73 9.36 -0.71
C THR A 156 -12.46 10.23 -0.58
N ASP A 157 -11.94 10.39 0.64
CA ASP A 157 -10.74 11.17 0.94
C ASP A 157 -9.47 10.53 0.36
N ASN A 158 -9.28 9.24 0.60
CA ASN A 158 -8.19 8.44 0.09
C ASN A 158 -8.23 8.43 -1.45
N ALA A 159 -9.41 8.20 -2.02
CA ALA A 159 -9.58 8.16 -3.47
C ALA A 159 -9.22 9.50 -4.15
N PHE A 160 -9.60 10.66 -3.60
CA PHE A 160 -9.16 11.94 -4.18
C PHE A 160 -7.65 12.15 -3.99
N ALA A 161 -7.10 11.78 -2.82
CA ALA A 161 -5.69 11.99 -2.51
C ALA A 161 -4.80 11.22 -3.48
N ASP A 162 -5.18 9.99 -3.82
CA ASP A 162 -4.49 9.16 -4.81
C ASP A 162 -4.57 9.75 -6.22
N ILE A 163 -5.76 10.21 -6.66
CA ILE A 163 -5.92 10.88 -7.96
C ILE A 163 -5.04 12.14 -8.02
N TYR A 164 -5.04 12.95 -6.97
CA TYR A 164 -4.23 14.17 -6.88
C TYR A 164 -2.74 13.86 -6.91
N SER A 165 -2.29 12.89 -6.11
CA SER A 165 -0.89 12.46 -6.02
C SER A 165 -0.38 11.93 -7.35
N ALA A 166 -1.17 11.09 -8.03
CA ALA A 166 -0.85 10.57 -9.36
C ALA A 166 -0.82 11.69 -10.41
N ALA A 167 -1.71 12.67 -10.33
CA ALA A 167 -1.69 13.83 -11.22
C ALA A 167 -0.44 14.70 -11.03
N VAL A 168 -0.04 15.00 -9.79
CA VAL A 168 1.21 15.73 -9.48
C VAL A 168 2.44 14.95 -9.91
N SER A 169 2.46 13.63 -9.68
CA SER A 169 3.55 12.76 -10.12
C SER A 169 3.66 12.76 -11.65
N SER A 170 2.52 12.72 -12.35
CA SER A 170 2.45 12.82 -13.81
C SER A 170 2.92 14.18 -14.33
N GLN A 171 2.72 15.25 -13.55
CA GLN A 171 3.18 16.60 -13.88
C GLN A 171 4.71 16.68 -13.93
N ASN A 172 5.43 15.89 -13.13
CA ASN A 172 6.89 15.82 -13.19
C ASN A 172 7.39 15.21 -14.53
N ILE A 173 6.57 14.36 -15.16
CA ILE A 173 6.86 13.73 -16.46
C ILE A 173 6.41 14.65 -17.61
N LEU A 174 5.25 15.29 -17.46
CA LEU A 174 4.61 16.14 -18.45
C LEU A 174 4.44 17.57 -17.93
N PRO A 175 5.54 18.33 -17.73
CA PRO A 175 5.52 19.61 -17.02
C PRO A 175 4.71 20.71 -17.71
N ARG A 176 4.43 20.57 -19.01
CA ARG A 176 3.67 21.55 -19.81
C ARG A 176 2.16 21.33 -19.77
N THR A 177 1.71 20.16 -19.32
CA THR A 177 0.28 19.85 -19.23
C THR A 177 -0.30 20.56 -18.01
N ARG A 178 -1.53 21.08 -18.08
CA ARG A 178 -2.17 21.64 -16.87
C ARG A 178 -2.56 20.49 -15.94
N GLN A 179 -2.29 20.64 -14.64
CA GLN A 179 -2.63 19.65 -13.61
C GLN A 179 -4.11 19.21 -13.66
N LEU A 180 -5.02 20.12 -14.01
CA LEU A 180 -6.45 19.84 -14.26
C LEU A 180 -6.63 18.64 -15.20
N TRP A 181 -5.95 18.64 -16.35
CA TRP A 181 -6.09 17.59 -17.36
C TRP A 181 -5.47 16.27 -16.92
N LEU A 182 -4.39 16.34 -16.12
CA LEU A 182 -3.78 15.15 -15.54
C LEU A 182 -4.71 14.52 -14.49
N ALA A 183 -5.34 15.33 -13.63
CA ALA A 183 -6.31 14.85 -12.65
C ALA A 183 -7.54 14.23 -13.32
N VAL A 184 -8.08 14.85 -14.38
CA VAL A 184 -9.18 14.28 -15.17
C VAL A 184 -8.79 12.97 -15.83
N ALA A 185 -7.59 12.89 -16.42
CA ALA A 185 -7.11 11.66 -17.06
C ALA A 185 -6.93 10.52 -16.05
N VAL A 186 -6.31 10.81 -14.90
CA VAL A 186 -6.16 9.83 -13.81
C VAL A 186 -7.54 9.41 -13.28
N GLY A 187 -8.44 10.35 -13.03
CA GLY A 187 -9.80 10.06 -12.58
C GLY A 187 -10.57 9.18 -13.56
N ALA A 188 -10.42 9.41 -14.87
CA ALA A 188 -11.01 8.57 -15.89
C ALA A 188 -10.41 7.14 -15.90
N ILE A 189 -9.10 7.00 -15.71
CA ILE A 189 -8.45 5.69 -15.56
C ILE A 189 -8.99 4.98 -14.31
N CYS A 190 -9.08 5.67 -13.17
CA CYS A 190 -9.64 5.13 -11.93
C CYS A 190 -11.10 4.70 -12.12
N PHE A 191 -11.92 5.47 -12.83
CA PHE A 191 -13.29 5.09 -13.18
C PHE A 191 -13.33 3.80 -13.98
N VAL A 192 -12.53 3.70 -15.05
CA VAL A 192 -12.49 2.50 -15.91
C VAL A 192 -12.04 1.29 -15.08
N LEU A 193 -11.00 1.43 -14.27
CA LEU A 193 -10.52 0.35 -13.41
C LEU A 193 -11.58 -0.06 -12.39
N ALA A 194 -12.22 0.88 -11.69
CA ALA A 194 -13.27 0.60 -10.72
C ALA A 194 -14.51 -0.07 -11.35
N ALA A 195 -14.81 0.23 -12.62
CA ALA A 195 -15.93 -0.35 -13.34
C ALA A 195 -15.61 -1.74 -13.95
N THR A 196 -14.34 -2.06 -14.18
CA THR A 196 -13.93 -3.26 -14.95
C THR A 196 -13.15 -4.29 -14.14
N VAL A 197 -12.43 -3.88 -13.09
CA VAL A 197 -11.66 -4.79 -12.23
C VAL A 197 -12.61 -5.42 -11.21
N PRO A 198 -12.82 -6.75 -11.25
CA PRO A 198 -13.70 -7.39 -10.29
C PRO A 198 -13.05 -7.36 -8.91
N ILE A 199 -13.84 -7.03 -7.88
CA ILE A 199 -13.36 -7.10 -6.49
C ILE A 199 -12.92 -8.52 -6.11
N ALA A 200 -13.44 -9.55 -6.77
CA ALA A 200 -13.00 -10.93 -6.63
C ALA A 200 -11.52 -11.14 -7.01
N GLN A 201 -10.91 -10.24 -7.78
CA GLN A 201 -9.48 -10.28 -8.13
C GLN A 201 -8.61 -9.45 -7.16
N TYR A 202 -9.19 -8.88 -6.10
CA TYR A 202 -8.48 -8.04 -5.15
C TYR A 202 -7.28 -8.76 -4.53
N GLU A 203 -7.41 -10.05 -4.20
CA GLU A 203 -6.30 -10.88 -3.73
C GLU A 203 -5.13 -10.90 -4.74
N SER A 204 -5.42 -11.19 -6.00
CA SER A 204 -4.41 -11.22 -7.06
C SER A 204 -3.75 -9.87 -7.28
N PHE A 205 -4.51 -8.79 -7.13
CA PHE A 205 -4.00 -7.42 -7.20
C PHE A 205 -3.07 -7.09 -6.02
N LEU A 206 -3.42 -7.49 -4.79
CA LEU A 206 -2.54 -7.34 -3.63
C LEU A 206 -1.24 -8.13 -3.82
N LEU A 207 -1.30 -9.37 -4.28
CA LEU A 207 -0.10 -10.16 -4.58
C LEU A 207 0.74 -9.51 -5.68
N LEU A 208 0.13 -8.90 -6.70
CA LEU A 208 0.85 -8.15 -7.73
C LEU A 208 1.59 -6.94 -7.12
N ILE A 209 0.92 -6.14 -6.29
CA ILE A 209 1.56 -5.02 -5.57
C ILE A 209 2.71 -5.54 -4.71
N GLY A 210 2.48 -6.57 -3.90
CA GLY A 210 3.49 -7.22 -3.09
C GLY A 210 4.70 -7.65 -3.92
N SER A 211 4.46 -8.27 -5.09
CA SER A 211 5.53 -8.76 -5.98
C SER A 211 6.47 -7.66 -6.46
N VAL A 212 5.97 -6.45 -6.65
CA VAL A 212 6.73 -5.31 -7.18
C VAL A 212 7.46 -4.59 -6.04
N PHE A 213 6.76 -4.27 -4.97
CA PHE A 213 7.28 -3.42 -3.91
C PHE A 213 8.18 -4.16 -2.92
N VAL A 214 7.84 -5.40 -2.54
CA VAL A 214 8.63 -6.18 -1.58
C VAL A 214 10.10 -6.35 -2.01
N PRO A 215 10.42 -6.84 -3.23
CA PRO A 215 11.81 -6.96 -3.66
C PRO A 215 12.49 -5.61 -3.90
N LEU A 216 11.75 -4.58 -4.28
CA LEU A 216 12.28 -3.22 -4.42
C LEU A 216 12.87 -2.75 -3.09
N PHE A 217 12.19 -3.06 -1.98
CA PHE A 217 12.69 -2.77 -0.65
C PHE A 217 13.84 -3.66 -0.21
N GLY A 218 13.90 -4.90 -0.68
CA GLY A 218 15.09 -5.74 -0.53
C GLY A 218 16.34 -5.06 -1.11
N VAL A 219 16.23 -4.53 -2.33
CA VAL A 219 17.30 -3.78 -3.00
C VAL A 219 17.64 -2.50 -2.24
N LEU A 220 16.64 -1.71 -1.86
CA LEU A 220 16.84 -0.45 -1.10
C LEU A 220 17.52 -0.72 0.25
N ALA A 221 17.11 -1.77 0.96
CA ALA A 221 17.70 -2.16 2.23
C ALA A 221 19.17 -2.59 2.07
N ALA A 222 19.49 -3.37 1.03
CA ALA A 222 20.87 -3.70 0.69
C ALA A 222 21.70 -2.44 0.38
N ASP A 223 21.18 -1.52 -0.43
CA ASP A 223 21.88 -0.29 -0.80
C ASP A 223 22.15 0.60 0.42
N TYR A 224 21.10 0.95 1.16
CA TYR A 224 21.19 1.91 2.24
C TYR A 224 21.90 1.34 3.47
N PHE A 225 21.48 0.18 3.98
CA PHE A 225 21.98 -0.33 5.26
C PHE A 225 23.34 -1.01 5.15
N ILE A 226 23.61 -1.71 4.04
CA ILE A 226 24.77 -2.59 3.93
C ILE A 226 25.84 -1.98 3.03
N LEU A 227 25.53 -1.62 1.78
CA LEU A 227 26.53 -1.09 0.85
C LEU A 227 27.00 0.30 1.25
N ARG A 228 26.09 1.15 1.74
CA ARG A 228 26.36 2.56 2.07
C ARG A 228 26.43 2.84 3.57
N GLY A 229 26.16 1.86 4.42
CA GLY A 229 26.27 2.00 5.87
C GLY A 229 25.44 3.17 6.44
N ARG A 230 24.24 3.38 5.89
CA ARG A 230 23.27 4.44 6.23
C ARG A 230 23.72 5.86 5.87
N ARG A 231 24.66 6.02 4.93
CA ARG A 231 25.19 7.32 4.51
C ARG A 231 24.93 7.57 3.03
N TYR A 232 24.05 8.53 2.74
CA TYR A 232 23.90 9.11 1.41
C TYR A 232 24.47 10.54 1.43
N ASP A 233 25.14 10.91 0.35
CA ASP A 233 25.44 12.31 0.06
C ASP A 233 24.21 12.94 -0.61
N VAL A 234 23.53 13.82 0.13
CA VAL A 234 22.29 14.43 -0.34
C VAL A 234 22.53 15.27 -1.59
N ALA A 235 23.68 15.94 -1.73
CA ALA A 235 23.96 16.78 -2.89
C ALA A 235 24.06 15.95 -4.18
N GLU A 236 24.63 14.75 -4.09
CA GLU A 236 24.79 13.84 -5.23
C GLU A 236 23.46 13.21 -5.70
N LEU A 237 22.41 13.19 -4.85
CA LEU A 237 21.06 12.75 -5.26
C LEU A 237 20.40 13.73 -6.25
N TYR A 238 20.76 15.02 -6.21
CA TYR A 238 20.19 16.05 -7.08
C TYR A 238 21.04 16.33 -8.33
N ARG A 239 22.17 15.64 -8.51
CA ARG A 239 23.13 15.92 -9.57
C ARG A 239 23.05 14.87 -10.68
N ALA A 240 22.68 15.31 -11.89
CA ALA A 240 22.85 14.50 -13.09
C ALA A 240 24.35 14.22 -13.34
N GLY A 241 24.71 12.95 -13.52
CA GLY A 241 26.11 12.50 -13.61
C GLY A 241 26.82 12.33 -12.27
N GLY A 242 26.12 12.51 -11.14
CA GLY A 242 26.65 12.29 -9.80
C GLY A 242 26.87 10.82 -9.43
N ALA A 243 27.29 10.58 -8.19
CA ALA A 243 27.63 9.26 -7.64
C ALA A 243 26.49 8.23 -7.72
N TYR A 244 25.24 8.69 -7.84
CA TYR A 244 24.03 7.84 -7.93
C TYR A 244 23.37 7.89 -9.31
N TRP A 245 24.03 8.47 -10.31
CA TRP A 245 23.52 8.53 -11.68
C TRP A 245 23.74 7.23 -12.45
N TYR A 246 24.71 6.39 -12.04
CA TYR A 246 25.03 5.12 -12.69
C TYR A 246 25.12 5.24 -14.23
N GLN A 247 24.54 4.31 -14.98
CA GLN A 247 24.53 4.36 -16.44
C GLN A 247 23.28 5.10 -16.92
N ARG A 248 23.43 6.38 -17.28
CA ARG A 248 22.36 7.24 -17.81
C ARG A 248 21.14 7.38 -16.87
N GLY A 249 21.36 7.39 -15.56
CA GLY A 249 20.31 7.49 -14.54
C GLY A 249 19.83 6.14 -14.01
N VAL A 250 20.34 5.01 -14.53
CA VAL A 250 19.83 3.66 -14.18
C VAL A 250 20.93 2.77 -13.62
N ASN A 251 20.65 2.16 -12.46
CA ASN A 251 21.47 1.07 -11.92
C ASN A 251 20.94 -0.28 -12.45
N GLY A 252 21.53 -0.77 -13.54
CA GLY A 252 21.13 -2.03 -14.15
C GLY A 252 21.22 -3.25 -13.22
N LEU A 253 22.15 -3.25 -12.27
CA LEU A 253 22.30 -4.34 -11.30
C LEU A 253 21.17 -4.34 -10.26
N ALA A 254 20.76 -3.15 -9.81
CA ALA A 254 19.59 -3.00 -8.94
C ALA A 254 18.31 -3.43 -9.64
N VAL A 255 18.11 -3.00 -10.89
CA VAL A 255 16.96 -3.39 -11.71
C VAL A 255 16.92 -4.91 -11.93
N LEU A 256 18.07 -5.53 -12.21
CA LEU A 256 18.15 -6.98 -12.37
C LEU A 256 17.81 -7.73 -11.07
N ALA A 257 18.37 -7.32 -9.93
CA ALA A 257 18.06 -7.93 -8.63
C ALA A 257 16.58 -7.79 -8.27
N TRP A 258 16.00 -6.62 -8.56
CA TRP A 258 14.57 -6.36 -8.37
C TRP A 258 13.70 -7.25 -9.27
N ALA A 259 13.99 -7.32 -10.57
CA ALA A 259 13.24 -8.15 -11.52
C ALA A 259 13.30 -9.64 -11.15
N LEU A 260 14.46 -10.14 -10.72
CA LEU A 260 14.59 -11.51 -10.20
C LEU A 260 13.79 -11.71 -8.91
N GLY A 261 13.74 -10.70 -8.03
CA GLY A 261 12.88 -10.71 -6.85
C GLY A 261 11.39 -10.84 -7.18
N ILE A 262 10.90 -10.13 -8.22
CA ILE A 262 9.51 -10.25 -8.71
C ILE A 262 9.24 -11.68 -9.19
N ILE A 263 10.16 -12.25 -9.98
CA ILE A 263 10.05 -13.63 -10.49
C ILE A 263 9.97 -14.63 -9.33
N ILE A 264 10.84 -14.47 -8.32
CA ILE A 264 10.84 -15.32 -7.13
C ILE A 264 9.54 -15.17 -6.36
N TYR A 265 9.01 -13.95 -6.21
CA TYR A 265 7.74 -13.72 -5.55
C TYR A 265 6.61 -14.55 -6.20
N HIS A 266 6.45 -14.43 -7.53
CA HIS A 266 5.41 -15.19 -8.24
C HIS A 266 5.68 -16.70 -8.26
N ALA A 267 6.94 -17.12 -8.30
CA ALA A 267 7.29 -18.54 -8.20
C ALA A 267 6.90 -19.11 -6.83
N VAL A 268 7.21 -18.42 -5.73
CA VAL A 268 6.84 -18.86 -4.38
C VAL A 268 5.32 -18.82 -4.20
N ALA A 269 4.65 -17.73 -4.59
CA ALA A 269 3.20 -17.62 -4.46
C ALA A 269 2.46 -18.74 -5.22
N ARG A 270 2.97 -19.16 -6.38
CA ARG A 270 2.34 -20.20 -7.21
C ARG A 270 2.69 -21.63 -6.78
N TRP A 271 3.94 -21.89 -6.43
CA TRP A 271 4.43 -23.27 -6.23
C TRP A 271 4.64 -23.63 -4.77
N LEU A 272 4.86 -22.65 -3.90
CA LEU A 272 5.16 -22.81 -2.48
C LEU A 272 4.35 -21.81 -1.62
N PRO A 273 3.01 -21.72 -1.77
CA PRO A 273 2.20 -20.70 -1.08
C PRO A 273 2.27 -20.83 0.45
N TRP A 274 2.56 -22.02 0.96
CA TRP A 274 2.78 -22.26 2.38
C TRP A 274 4.04 -21.59 2.94
N LEU A 275 4.98 -21.15 2.11
CA LEU A 275 6.20 -20.43 2.54
C LEU A 275 5.95 -18.92 2.70
N GLY A 276 4.99 -18.38 1.95
CA GLY A 276 4.83 -16.94 1.75
C GLY A 276 5.92 -16.37 0.83
N ALA A 277 5.54 -15.58 -0.15
CA ALA A 277 6.38 -15.00 -1.18
C ALA A 277 7.14 -13.75 -0.72
N SER A 278 6.61 -13.00 0.26
CA SER A 278 7.17 -11.68 0.61
C SER A 278 8.58 -11.79 1.20
N VAL A 279 8.77 -12.62 2.24
CA VAL A 279 10.07 -12.75 2.90
C VAL A 279 11.15 -13.33 1.97
N PRO A 280 10.89 -14.43 1.22
CA PRO A 280 11.87 -14.96 0.26
C PRO A 280 12.21 -13.97 -0.86
N SER A 281 11.22 -13.27 -1.42
CA SER A 281 11.46 -12.28 -2.48
C SER A 281 12.30 -11.10 -1.98
N PHE A 282 11.98 -10.57 -0.79
CA PHE A 282 12.76 -9.52 -0.14
C PHE A 282 14.22 -9.94 0.06
N LEU A 283 14.44 -11.10 0.69
CA LEU A 283 15.78 -11.60 0.99
C LEU A 283 16.55 -11.92 -0.29
N ALA A 284 15.89 -12.50 -1.29
CA ALA A 284 16.52 -12.78 -2.57
C ALA A 284 16.98 -11.51 -3.27
N ALA A 285 16.12 -10.50 -3.40
CA ALA A 285 16.48 -9.23 -4.04
C ALA A 285 17.61 -8.51 -3.27
N LEU A 286 17.56 -8.52 -1.94
CA LEU A 286 18.60 -7.99 -1.06
C LEU A 286 19.94 -8.68 -1.32
N VAL A 287 19.99 -10.01 -1.20
CA VAL A 287 21.23 -10.79 -1.34
C VAL A 287 21.77 -10.72 -2.77
N LEU A 288 20.90 -10.84 -3.78
CA LEU A 288 21.30 -10.73 -5.18
C LEU A 288 21.91 -9.38 -5.48
N TYR A 289 21.31 -8.28 -5.00
CA TYR A 289 21.88 -6.95 -5.21
C TYR A 289 23.25 -6.80 -4.54
N LEU A 290 23.44 -7.32 -3.32
CA LEU A 290 24.75 -7.32 -2.66
C LEU A 290 25.81 -8.09 -3.44
N ILE A 291 25.45 -9.27 -3.97
CA ILE A 291 26.36 -10.09 -4.78
C ILE A 291 26.72 -9.35 -6.06
N LEU A 292 25.72 -8.86 -6.80
CA LEU A 292 25.91 -8.15 -8.07
C LEU A 292 26.73 -6.88 -7.88
N ALA A 293 26.44 -6.07 -6.84
CA ALA A 293 27.19 -4.86 -6.55
C ALA A 293 28.67 -5.15 -6.18
N ARG A 294 28.93 -6.21 -5.41
CA ARG A 294 30.31 -6.62 -5.06
C ARG A 294 31.08 -7.15 -6.28
N VAL A 295 30.44 -7.93 -7.15
CA VAL A 295 31.06 -8.45 -8.38
C VAL A 295 31.29 -7.31 -9.38
N GLY A 296 30.30 -6.42 -9.57
CA GLY A 296 30.41 -5.25 -10.43
C GLY A 296 31.50 -4.28 -9.98
N ALA A 297 31.62 -4.03 -8.68
CA ALA A 297 32.70 -3.21 -8.12
C ALA A 297 34.09 -3.83 -8.34
N ARG A 298 34.21 -5.17 -8.32
CA ARG A 298 35.46 -5.88 -8.62
C ARG A 298 35.80 -5.87 -10.10
N ALA A 299 34.80 -5.90 -10.98
CA ALA A 299 34.97 -5.87 -12.44
C ALA A 299 35.34 -4.47 -12.95
N LEU A 300 34.96 -3.41 -12.24
CA LEU A 300 35.27 -2.01 -12.57
C LEU A 300 36.62 -1.52 -12.02
N ARG A 301 37.34 -2.33 -11.21
CA ARG A 301 38.72 -2.00 -10.81
C ARG A 301 39.66 -2.29 -11.99
N PRO A 302 40.41 -1.31 -12.51
CA PRO A 302 41.39 -1.54 -13.56
C PRO A 302 42.42 -2.57 -13.08
N SER A 303 42.87 -3.44 -13.98
CA SER A 303 43.78 -4.57 -13.72
C SER A 303 45.18 -4.19 -13.13
N GLY A 304 45.40 -2.95 -12.72
CA GLY A 304 46.67 -2.43 -12.21
C GLY A 304 46.89 -2.53 -10.69
N GLU A 305 45.85 -2.78 -9.87
CA GLU A 305 45.98 -2.83 -8.40
C GLU A 305 46.01 -4.25 -7.82
N ARG A 306 46.33 -5.27 -8.64
CA ARG A 306 46.50 -6.66 -8.15
C ARG A 306 47.93 -7.00 -7.70
N ALA A 307 48.83 -6.03 -7.61
CA ALA A 307 50.17 -6.24 -7.05
C ALA A 307 50.55 -5.05 -6.15
N GLY A 308 50.63 -5.33 -4.86
CA GLY A 308 51.02 -4.43 -3.78
C GLY A 308 50.96 -5.17 -2.46
#